data_AF-A0AAE3EU24-F1
#
_entry.id   AF-A0AAE3EU24-F1
#
_cell.length_a   1.000
_cell.length_b   1.000
_cell.length_c   1.000
_cell.angle_alpha   90.00
_cell.angle_beta   90.00
_cell.angle_gamma   90.00
#
_symmetry.space_group_name_H-M   'P 1'
#
loop_
_entity.id
_entity.type
_entity.pdbx_description
1 polymer ?
#
loop_
_entity_poly.entity_id
_entity_poly.type
_entity_poly.pdbx_seq_one_letter_code
_entity_poly.pdbx_strand_id
1 'polypeptide(L)'
;MKTKSDNNHIFLIIIIFWGLSFSSCSKNSDSPKAEGYFMKFKIDGETVQFTETTAYTFDSPSQDPRYHYTINGGDGKAGFTINLSERLAIEENRIYNDTIIKKVPVAYMGYSPPDTTVYTHSSWIATINIQVALPCTVSISEVTDTNIKGTFSGEMLDIENNKSEEVTQGEFNVKRTILGITQ
;
A
#
# COMPACT_ATOMS: atom_id res chain seq x y z
N MET A 1 26.42 -50.63 49.58
CA MET A 1 26.61 -49.67 50.69
C MET A 1 26.03 -48.33 50.26
N LYS A 2 24.83 -47.98 50.77
CA LYS A 2 24.54 -46.82 51.66
C LYS A 2 24.97 -45.45 51.09
N THR A 3 24.11 -44.69 50.40
CA THR A 3 23.05 -43.73 50.84
C THR A 3 23.54 -42.46 51.56
N LYS A 4 23.23 -41.26 51.00
CA LYS A 4 22.69 -40.03 51.65
C LYS A 4 22.68 -38.87 50.62
N SER A 5 21.57 -38.25 50.19
CA SER A 5 20.56 -37.41 50.87
C SER A 5 21.15 -36.18 51.58
N ASP A 6 20.70 -34.98 51.19
CA ASP A 6 20.03 -33.93 52.02
C ASP A 6 19.87 -32.65 51.13
N ASN A 7 18.68 -32.24 50.69
CA ASN A 7 17.65 -31.43 51.35
C ASN A 7 18.12 -30.09 51.97
N ASN A 8 17.69 -28.96 51.41
CA ASN A 8 17.23 -27.73 52.11
C ASN A 8 16.69 -26.73 51.07
N HIS A 9 15.38 -26.51 50.92
CA HIS A 9 14.47 -25.72 51.75
C HIS A 9 14.79 -24.21 51.84
N ILE A 10 13.86 -23.43 51.27
CA ILE A 10 13.36 -22.13 51.77
C ILE A 10 14.26 -20.91 51.52
N PHE A 11 13.87 -20.09 50.53
CA PHE A 11 13.55 -18.68 50.80
C PHE A 11 12.46 -18.17 49.85
N LEU A 12 11.27 -18.11 50.42
CA LEU A 12 10.08 -17.41 49.94
C LEU A 12 10.33 -15.91 50.15
N ILE A 13 10.44 -15.11 49.09
CA ILE A 13 10.23 -13.65 49.17
C ILE A 13 9.15 -13.25 48.18
N ILE A 14 8.00 -13.01 48.80
CA ILE A 14 6.85 -12.24 48.36
C ILE A 14 7.31 -10.85 47.91
N ILE A 15 7.07 -10.50 46.64
CA ILE A 15 6.88 -9.10 46.22
C ILE A 15 5.51 -9.02 45.55
N ILE A 16 4.56 -8.69 46.41
CA ILE A 16 3.22 -8.20 46.12
C ILE A 16 3.35 -6.73 45.67
N PHE A 17 2.42 -6.31 44.81
CA PHE A 17 2.04 -4.92 44.54
C PHE A 17 2.84 -4.12 43.50
N TRP A 18 2.49 -4.28 42.23
CA TRP A 18 2.30 -3.15 41.28
C TRP A 18 1.11 -3.45 40.37
N GLY A 19 -0.06 -3.57 41.00
CA GLY A 19 -1.33 -3.30 40.33
C GLY A 19 -1.65 -1.83 40.48
N LEU A 20 -1.34 -1.02 39.46
CA LEU A 20 -1.93 0.30 39.26
C LEU A 20 -2.15 0.50 37.76
N SER A 21 -3.40 0.25 37.37
CA SER A 21 -4.22 1.20 36.63
C SER A 21 -3.64 1.83 35.36
N PHE A 22 -3.87 1.16 34.24
CA PHE A 22 -4.35 1.87 33.05
C PHE A 22 -5.79 1.45 32.77
N SER A 23 -6.69 2.07 33.54
CA SER A 23 -8.08 2.23 33.15
C SER A 23 -8.16 2.88 31.78
N SER A 24 -9.03 2.30 30.96
CA SER A 24 -9.90 3.02 30.04
C SER A 24 -9.24 4.03 29.11
N CYS A 25 -8.80 3.53 27.96
CA CYS A 25 -9.04 4.29 26.73
C CYS A 25 -10.30 3.71 26.06
N SER A 26 -11.47 3.95 26.66
CA SER A 26 -12.71 4.04 25.89
C SER A 26 -12.63 5.32 25.04
N LYS A 27 -11.87 5.27 23.96
CA LYS A 27 -12.13 6.15 22.83
C LYS A 27 -12.70 5.26 21.76
N ASN A 28 -13.96 5.53 21.45
CA ASN A 28 -14.62 5.12 20.23
C ASN A 28 -13.55 5.03 19.14
N SER A 29 -13.27 3.83 18.66
CA SER A 29 -12.72 3.70 17.32
C SER A 29 -13.86 4.01 16.36
N ASP A 30 -14.37 5.23 16.43
CA ASP A 30 -14.63 5.99 15.23
C ASP A 30 -13.25 6.08 14.56
N SER A 31 -12.87 4.99 13.88
CA SER A 31 -11.94 5.10 12.77
C SER A 31 -12.47 6.30 12.01
N PRO A 32 -11.69 7.39 11.84
CA PRO A 32 -12.15 8.49 11.04
C PRO A 32 -12.63 7.84 9.75
N LYS A 33 -13.94 7.91 9.47
CA LYS A 33 -14.40 7.71 8.11
C LYS A 33 -13.52 8.67 7.34
N ALA A 34 -12.64 8.13 6.51
CA ALA A 34 -11.87 8.94 5.61
C ALA A 34 -12.90 9.55 4.66
N GLU A 35 -13.52 10.65 5.10
CA GLU A 35 -14.46 11.45 4.32
C GLU A 35 -13.60 12.19 3.31
N GLY A 36 -13.20 11.48 2.26
CA GLY A 36 -12.30 12.02 1.25
C GLY A 36 -11.56 10.96 0.49
N TYR A 37 -10.82 11.43 -0.52
CA TYR A 37 -9.93 10.59 -1.29
C TYR A 37 -8.58 10.47 -0.60
N PHE A 38 -8.02 9.25 -0.57
CA PHE A 38 -6.75 8.97 0.06
C PHE A 38 -6.05 7.77 -0.56
N MET A 39 -4.75 7.67 -0.27
CA MET A 39 -3.96 6.46 -0.38
C MET A 39 -3.10 6.36 0.87
N LYS A 40 -3.11 5.20 1.52
CA LYS A 40 -2.41 4.98 2.79
C LYS A 40 -1.80 3.60 2.81
N PHE A 41 -0.59 3.49 3.33
CA PHE A 41 0.14 2.23 3.41
C PHE A 41 1.24 2.30 4.46
N LYS A 42 1.89 1.17 4.73
CA LYS A 42 3.08 1.10 5.57
C LYS A 42 4.30 0.59 4.80
N ILE A 43 5.43 1.25 4.99
CA ILE A 43 6.76 0.82 4.56
C ILE A 43 7.67 0.90 5.77
N ASP A 44 8.47 -0.13 6.02
CA ASP A 44 9.41 -0.19 7.15
C ASP A 44 8.74 0.10 8.52
N GLY A 45 7.45 -0.23 8.65
CA GLY A 45 6.63 0.03 9.83
C GLY A 45 6.08 1.46 9.95
N GLU A 46 6.57 2.39 9.15
CA GLU A 46 6.08 3.77 9.10
C GLU A 46 4.83 3.90 8.22
N THR A 47 3.88 4.74 8.65
CA THR A 47 2.66 4.98 7.87
C THR A 47 2.86 6.16 6.94
N VAL A 48 2.67 5.92 5.65
CA VAL A 48 2.61 6.95 4.61
C VAL A 48 1.15 7.16 4.22
N GLN A 49 0.74 8.42 4.08
CA GLN A 49 -0.62 8.76 3.68
C GLN A 49 -0.63 9.98 2.75
N PHE A 50 -1.30 9.85 1.63
CA PHE A 50 -1.58 10.92 0.68
C PHE A 50 -3.07 11.25 0.69
N THR A 51 -3.39 12.54 0.78
CA THR A 51 -4.76 13.07 0.73
C THR A 51 -4.95 14.19 -0.30
N GLU A 52 -3.86 14.72 -0.87
CA GLU A 52 -3.90 15.88 -1.76
C GLU A 52 -4.11 15.48 -3.23
N THR A 53 -3.18 14.70 -3.79
CA THR A 53 -3.24 14.26 -5.18
C THR A 53 -3.51 12.77 -5.25
N THR A 54 -4.79 12.40 -5.30
CA THR A 54 -5.19 10.99 -5.44
C THR A 54 -6.13 10.81 -6.63
N ALA A 55 -5.72 10.01 -7.61
CA ALA A 55 -6.51 9.81 -8.81
C ALA A 55 -6.30 8.41 -9.39
N TYR A 56 -7.39 7.85 -9.90
CA TYR A 56 -7.37 6.76 -10.85
C TYR A 56 -7.49 7.33 -12.26
N THR A 57 -6.56 6.96 -13.13
CA THR A 57 -6.53 7.34 -14.54
C THR A 57 -6.63 6.08 -15.40
N PHE A 58 -7.42 6.17 -16.46
CA PHE A 58 -7.50 5.15 -17.50
C PHE A 58 -6.83 5.66 -18.77
N ASP A 59 -5.88 4.88 -19.28
CA ASP A 59 -5.29 5.07 -20.60
C ASP A 59 -5.57 3.81 -21.44
N SER A 60 -6.11 4.02 -22.64
CA SER A 60 -6.26 2.98 -23.64
C SER A 60 -5.21 3.25 -24.71
N PRO A 61 -4.05 2.57 -24.68
CA PRO A 61 -3.08 2.72 -25.74
C PRO A 61 -3.69 2.24 -27.06
N SER A 62 -3.55 3.05 -28.11
CA SER A 62 -4.11 2.75 -29.44
C SER A 62 -3.59 1.45 -30.08
N GLN A 63 -2.55 0.83 -29.53
CA GLN A 63 -1.84 -0.33 -30.11
C GLN A 63 -1.81 -1.57 -29.19
N ASP A 64 -2.19 -1.47 -27.91
CA ASP A 64 -2.27 -2.63 -27.01
C ASP A 64 -3.75 -2.87 -26.68
N PRO A 65 -4.30 -4.08 -26.91
CA PRO A 65 -5.69 -4.39 -26.56
C PRO A 65 -5.94 -4.39 -25.04
N ARG A 66 -4.93 -4.12 -24.21
CA ARG A 66 -5.06 -4.00 -22.77
C ARG A 66 -5.45 -2.59 -22.37
N TYR A 67 -6.29 -2.54 -21.36
CA TYR A 67 -6.55 -1.39 -20.53
C TYR A 67 -5.34 -1.15 -19.63
N HIS A 68 -4.88 0.09 -19.57
CA HIS A 68 -3.86 0.54 -18.62
C HIS A 68 -4.52 1.44 -17.58
N TYR A 69 -4.40 1.05 -16.32
CA TYR A 69 -4.95 1.79 -15.20
C TYR A 69 -3.83 2.23 -14.29
N THR A 70 -3.92 3.47 -13.83
CA THR A 70 -2.94 4.05 -12.93
C THR A 70 -3.67 4.63 -11.72
N ILE A 71 -3.37 4.12 -10.53
CA ILE A 71 -3.86 4.62 -9.24
C ILE A 71 -2.71 5.38 -8.59
N ASN A 72 -2.88 6.66 -8.35
CA ASN A 72 -1.83 7.54 -7.83
C ASN A 72 -2.21 8.12 -6.47
N GLY A 73 -1.19 8.34 -5.64
CA GLY A 73 -1.22 9.17 -4.43
C GLY A 73 0.03 10.05 -4.36
N GLY A 74 -0.08 11.29 -3.94
CA GLY A 74 1.07 12.17 -3.74
C GLY A 74 0.73 13.50 -3.05
N ASP A 75 1.76 14.20 -2.58
CA ASP A 75 1.69 15.49 -1.87
C ASP A 75 2.66 16.55 -2.46
N GLY A 76 3.12 16.33 -3.70
CA GLY A 76 4.08 17.19 -4.39
C GLY A 76 5.52 17.03 -3.93
N LYS A 77 5.79 16.28 -2.85
CA LYS A 77 7.14 15.92 -2.39
C LYS A 77 7.41 14.44 -2.59
N ALA A 78 6.43 13.61 -2.29
CA ALA A 78 6.45 12.17 -2.52
C ALA A 78 5.28 11.74 -3.40
N GLY A 79 5.43 10.55 -3.99
CA GLY A 79 4.41 9.96 -4.84
C GLY A 79 4.43 8.44 -4.77
N PHE A 80 3.28 7.84 -4.97
CA PHE A 80 3.09 6.41 -5.07
C PHE A 80 2.16 6.10 -6.23
N THR A 81 2.49 5.05 -6.98
CA THR A 81 1.69 4.60 -8.12
C THR A 81 1.50 3.10 -8.10
N ILE A 82 0.26 2.69 -8.37
CA ILE A 82 -0.09 1.32 -8.76
C ILE A 82 -0.48 1.36 -10.23
N ASN A 83 0.13 0.50 -11.02
CA ASN A 83 -0.27 0.30 -12.41
C ASN A 83 -0.89 -1.08 -12.57
N LEU A 84 -2.02 -1.14 -13.27
CA LEU A 84 -2.70 -2.37 -13.64
C LEU A 84 -2.78 -2.46 -15.18
N SER A 85 -2.43 -3.61 -15.76
CA SER A 85 -2.54 -3.87 -17.19
C SER A 85 -3.38 -5.13 -17.43
N GLU A 86 -4.54 -4.95 -18.04
CA GLU A 86 -5.54 -6.02 -18.14
C GLU A 86 -6.33 -5.94 -19.46
N ARG A 87 -6.85 -7.05 -19.97
CA ARG A 87 -7.67 -7.09 -21.20
C ARG A 87 -9.12 -6.67 -21.01
N LEU A 88 -9.54 -6.48 -19.77
CA LEU A 88 -10.91 -6.21 -19.39
C LEU A 88 -10.99 -4.90 -18.58
N ALA A 89 -12.20 -4.36 -18.51
CA ALA A 89 -12.53 -3.28 -17.60
C ALA A 89 -12.13 -3.64 -16.16
N ILE A 90 -11.74 -2.65 -15.35
CA ILE A 90 -11.62 -2.84 -13.90
C ILE A 90 -13.02 -3.12 -13.34
N GLU A 91 -13.13 -4.10 -12.46
CA GLU A 91 -14.40 -4.54 -11.87
C GLU A 91 -14.24 -4.70 -10.36
N GLU A 92 -15.35 -4.61 -9.64
CA GLU A 92 -15.40 -4.87 -8.20
C GLU A 92 -15.05 -6.31 -7.87
N ASN A 93 -14.52 -6.53 -6.66
CA ASN A 93 -14.13 -7.83 -6.12
C ASN A 93 -13.05 -8.56 -6.96
N ARG A 94 -12.23 -7.79 -7.68
CA ARG A 94 -11.16 -8.33 -8.51
C ARG A 94 -9.80 -8.17 -7.84
N ILE A 95 -9.01 -9.24 -7.91
CA ILE A 95 -7.63 -9.27 -7.41
C ILE A 95 -6.68 -9.29 -8.61
N TYR A 96 -5.70 -8.40 -8.58
CA TYR A 96 -4.59 -8.29 -9.51
C TYR A 96 -3.30 -8.65 -8.78
N ASN A 97 -2.38 -9.26 -9.51
CA ASN A 97 -1.08 -9.65 -8.99
C ASN A 97 0.02 -9.41 -10.04
N ASP A 98 1.24 -9.76 -9.72
CA ASP A 98 2.44 -9.61 -10.54
C ASP A 98 2.52 -10.58 -11.74
N THR A 99 1.46 -11.35 -12.03
CA THR A 99 1.45 -12.29 -13.16
C THR A 99 1.90 -11.60 -14.45
N ILE A 100 2.90 -12.17 -15.09
CA ILE A 100 3.47 -11.62 -16.33
C ILE A 100 2.69 -12.14 -17.53
N ILE A 101 2.02 -11.25 -18.27
CA ILE A 101 1.36 -11.54 -19.54
C ILE A 101 2.13 -10.88 -20.67
N LYS A 102 2.71 -11.70 -21.57
CA LYS A 102 3.51 -11.23 -22.71
C LYS A 102 4.63 -10.24 -22.29
N LYS A 103 5.38 -10.58 -21.23
CA LYS A 103 6.50 -9.78 -20.66
C LYS A 103 6.10 -8.49 -19.94
N VAL A 104 4.81 -8.31 -19.64
CA VAL A 104 4.33 -7.16 -18.86
C VAL A 104 3.57 -7.69 -17.64
N PRO A 105 3.90 -7.25 -16.42
CA PRO A 105 3.17 -7.61 -15.22
C PRO A 105 1.77 -7.01 -15.24
N VAL A 106 0.79 -7.78 -14.73
CA VAL A 106 -0.60 -7.33 -14.59
C VAL A 106 -0.71 -6.25 -13.52
N ALA A 107 0.03 -6.34 -12.42
CA ALA A 107 0.12 -5.31 -11.39
C ALA A 107 1.58 -5.01 -11.04
N TYR A 108 1.88 -3.75 -10.78
CA TYR A 108 3.18 -3.32 -10.25
C TYR A 108 3.06 -1.99 -9.51
N MET A 109 3.94 -1.76 -8.54
CA MET A 109 3.92 -0.60 -7.64
C MET A 109 5.26 0.13 -7.66
N GLY A 110 5.23 1.44 -7.47
CA GLY A 110 6.44 2.24 -7.29
C GLY A 110 6.20 3.45 -6.38
N TYR A 111 7.28 3.87 -5.75
CA TYR A 111 7.31 4.96 -4.79
C TYR A 111 8.48 5.89 -5.08
N SER A 112 8.20 7.18 -4.98
CA SER A 112 9.19 8.24 -4.98
C SER A 112 9.17 8.86 -3.58
N PRO A 113 10.21 8.65 -2.75
CA PRO A 113 10.28 9.27 -1.44
C PRO A 113 10.43 10.80 -1.56
N PRO A 114 10.18 11.55 -0.47
CA PRO A 114 10.43 12.99 -0.46
C PRO A 114 11.91 13.29 -0.67
N ASP A 115 12.31 13.70 -1.88
CA ASP A 115 13.64 14.28 -2.08
C ASP A 115 13.67 15.71 -1.53
N THR A 116 14.76 16.03 -0.83
CA THR A 116 15.00 17.37 -0.28
C THR A 116 15.62 18.33 -1.30
N THR A 117 15.96 17.88 -2.52
CA THR A 117 16.78 18.68 -3.45
C THR A 117 16.30 18.83 -4.90
N VAL A 118 15.36 18.05 -5.41
CA VAL A 118 14.87 18.18 -6.80
C VAL A 118 13.35 18.35 -6.89
N TYR A 119 12.90 19.59 -6.73
CA TYR A 119 11.51 20.06 -6.76
C TYR A 119 10.78 19.98 -8.14
N THR A 120 11.14 19.03 -9.01
CA THR A 120 10.58 19.00 -10.40
C THR A 120 10.07 17.65 -10.91
N HIS A 121 10.10 16.56 -10.14
CA HIS A 121 9.56 15.26 -10.57
C HIS A 121 8.12 14.98 -10.11
N SER A 122 7.31 16.02 -9.88
CA SER A 122 5.85 15.87 -9.77
C SER A 122 5.18 15.52 -11.11
N SER A 123 5.94 15.15 -12.14
CA SER A 123 5.41 14.52 -13.33
C SER A 123 5.26 13.02 -13.08
N TRP A 124 4.08 12.63 -12.62
CA TRP A 124 3.38 11.42 -13.06
C TRP A 124 4.30 10.25 -13.38
N ILE A 125 4.54 9.39 -12.39
CA ILE A 125 5.41 8.19 -12.43
C ILE A 125 5.31 7.50 -13.80
N ALA A 126 6.19 7.94 -14.69
CA ALA A 126 6.27 7.49 -16.05
C ALA A 126 7.38 6.45 -16.04
N THR A 127 6.97 5.20 -16.20
CA THR A 127 7.86 4.11 -16.60
C THR A 127 8.73 3.58 -15.46
N ILE A 128 8.10 2.85 -14.52
CA ILE A 128 8.83 1.74 -13.88
C ILE A 128 9.39 0.90 -15.03
N ASN A 129 10.70 0.74 -15.10
CA ASN A 129 11.33 -0.10 -16.10
C ASN A 129 10.77 -1.51 -15.91
N ILE A 130 9.83 -1.90 -16.78
CA ILE A 130 8.95 -3.08 -16.66
C ILE A 130 9.73 -4.42 -16.56
N GLN A 131 11.06 -4.36 -16.65
CA GLN A 131 11.95 -5.51 -16.50
C GLN A 131 11.99 -6.10 -15.09
N VAL A 132 11.56 -5.39 -14.04
CA VAL A 132 11.51 -5.92 -12.68
C VAL A 132 10.09 -5.90 -12.16
N ALA A 133 9.31 -6.93 -12.51
CA ALA A 133 8.04 -7.19 -11.85
C ALA A 133 8.34 -7.65 -10.41
N LEU A 134 8.00 -6.81 -9.44
CA LEU A 134 8.11 -7.14 -8.02
C LEU A 134 6.77 -7.77 -7.55
N PRO A 135 6.81 -8.83 -6.71
CA PRO A 135 5.60 -9.51 -6.26
C PRO A 135 4.66 -8.56 -5.51
N CYS A 136 3.46 -8.36 -6.03
CA CYS A 136 2.45 -7.52 -5.38
C CYS A 136 1.05 -8.06 -5.56
N THR A 137 0.12 -7.58 -4.75
CA THR A 137 -1.31 -7.88 -4.83
C THR A 137 -2.08 -6.59 -4.69
N VAL A 138 -3.08 -6.40 -5.54
CA VAL A 138 -4.00 -5.25 -5.53
C VAL A 138 -5.41 -5.80 -5.61
N SER A 139 -6.25 -5.48 -4.64
CA SER A 139 -7.66 -5.89 -4.60
C SER A 139 -8.55 -4.68 -4.79
N ILE A 140 -9.53 -4.77 -5.68
CA ILE A 140 -10.54 -3.74 -5.91
C ILE A 140 -11.81 -4.15 -5.17
N SER A 141 -12.24 -3.34 -4.22
CA SER A 141 -13.44 -3.62 -3.41
C SER A 141 -14.67 -2.87 -3.89
N GLU A 142 -14.50 -1.68 -4.50
CA GLU A 142 -15.60 -0.83 -4.95
C GLU A 142 -15.17 -0.06 -6.20
N VAL A 143 -16.07 0.05 -7.18
CA VAL A 143 -15.90 0.84 -8.40
C VAL A 143 -17.19 1.60 -8.64
N THR A 144 -17.17 2.91 -8.37
CA THR A 144 -18.32 3.79 -8.65
C THR A 144 -18.01 4.71 -9.83
N ASP A 145 -18.98 5.56 -10.18
CA ASP A 145 -18.78 6.62 -11.17
C ASP A 145 -17.79 7.69 -10.68
N THR A 146 -17.60 7.81 -9.36
CA THR A 146 -16.82 8.90 -8.74
C THR A 146 -15.50 8.44 -8.13
N ASN A 147 -15.40 7.16 -7.73
CA ASN A 147 -14.28 6.67 -6.95
C ASN A 147 -13.97 5.19 -7.23
N ILE A 148 -12.78 4.78 -6.84
CA ILE A 148 -12.39 3.37 -6.75
C ILE A 148 -11.74 3.14 -5.39
N LYS A 149 -12.13 2.04 -4.73
CA LYS A 149 -11.57 1.62 -3.45
C LYS A 149 -10.89 0.26 -3.58
N GLY A 150 -9.90 0.05 -2.73
CA GLY A 150 -9.18 -1.21 -2.72
C GLY A 150 -8.11 -1.29 -1.67
N THR A 151 -7.41 -2.42 -1.67
CA THR A 151 -6.25 -2.70 -0.82
C THR A 151 -5.09 -3.16 -1.66
N PHE A 152 -3.88 -3.04 -1.11
CA PHE A 152 -2.66 -3.52 -1.77
C PHE A 152 -1.59 -3.91 -0.77
N SER A 153 -0.69 -4.79 -1.19
CA SER A 153 0.46 -5.25 -0.42
C SER A 153 1.50 -5.89 -1.33
N GLY A 154 2.71 -6.06 -0.80
CA GLY A 154 3.82 -6.73 -1.48
C GLY A 154 4.95 -5.76 -1.74
N GLU A 155 5.80 -6.08 -2.69
CA GLU A 155 6.99 -5.33 -3.00
C GLU A 155 6.70 -4.17 -3.98
N MET A 156 7.34 -3.04 -3.74
CA MET A 156 7.35 -1.88 -4.62
C MET A 156 8.79 -1.49 -4.96
N LEU A 157 8.97 -0.78 -6.08
CA LEU A 157 10.25 -0.17 -6.41
C LEU A 157 10.31 1.24 -5.81
N ASP A 158 11.26 1.47 -4.90
CA ASP A 158 11.75 2.81 -4.60
C ASP A 158 12.55 3.29 -5.81
N ILE A 159 11.97 4.22 -6.57
CA ILE A 159 12.45 4.65 -7.87
C ILE A 159 13.77 5.42 -7.73
N GLU A 160 13.90 6.22 -6.67
CA GLU A 160 15.08 7.06 -6.43
C GLU A 160 16.28 6.23 -5.97
N ASN A 161 16.04 5.26 -5.09
CA ASN A 161 17.10 4.43 -4.54
C ASN A 161 17.31 3.11 -5.32
N ASN A 162 16.47 2.84 -6.33
CA ASN A 162 16.47 1.62 -7.13
C ASN A 162 16.52 0.34 -6.27
N LYS A 163 15.67 0.29 -5.24
CA LYS A 163 15.57 -0.84 -4.29
C LYS A 163 14.13 -1.32 -4.16
N SER A 164 13.97 -2.59 -3.83
CA SER A 164 12.67 -3.14 -3.44
C SER A 164 12.38 -2.78 -1.99
N GLU A 165 11.16 -2.35 -1.71
CA GLU A 165 10.64 -2.10 -0.36
C GLU A 165 9.31 -2.84 -0.16
N GLU A 166 9.07 -3.35 1.04
CA GLU A 166 7.83 -4.06 1.36
C GLU A 166 6.73 -3.07 1.80
N VAL A 167 5.62 -3.11 1.07
CA VAL A 167 4.39 -2.43 1.41
C VAL A 167 3.46 -3.38 2.14
N THR A 168 3.04 -2.97 3.32
CA THR A 168 2.00 -3.66 4.10
C THR A 168 0.82 -2.75 4.37
N GLN A 169 -0.35 -3.36 4.59
CA GLN A 169 -1.57 -2.65 5.00
C GLN A 169 -1.96 -1.48 4.08
N GLY A 170 -1.75 -1.64 2.77
CA GLY A 170 -2.13 -0.65 1.77
C GLY A 170 -3.64 -0.59 1.56
N GLU A 171 -4.19 0.60 1.55
CA GLU A 171 -5.59 0.90 1.26
C GLU A 171 -5.72 2.21 0.48
N PHE A 172 -6.72 2.30 -0.39
CA PHE A 172 -7.01 3.51 -1.12
C PHE A 172 -8.50 3.72 -1.34
N ASN A 173 -8.88 4.99 -1.44
CA ASN A 173 -10.15 5.48 -1.95
C ASN A 173 -9.80 6.66 -2.86
N VAL A 174 -9.69 6.46 -4.16
CA VAL A 174 -9.22 7.51 -5.08
C VAL A 174 -10.33 8.02 -5.97
N LYS A 175 -10.22 9.27 -6.41
CA LYS A 175 -11.16 9.83 -7.39
C LYS A 175 -11.00 9.12 -8.72
N ARG A 176 -12.11 8.67 -9.30
CA ARG A 176 -12.12 8.10 -10.65
C ARG A 176 -12.12 9.24 -11.66
N THR A 177 -11.09 9.31 -12.49
CA THR A 177 -10.99 10.28 -13.59
C THR A 177 -10.99 9.52 -14.91
N ILE A 178 -12.09 9.67 -15.66
CA ILE A 178 -12.18 9.15 -17.02
C ILE A 178 -11.64 10.25 -17.93
N LEU A 179 -10.39 10.10 -18.40
CA LEU A 179 -9.88 10.95 -19.46
C LEU A 179 -10.65 10.57 -20.73
N GLY A 180 -11.43 11.53 -21.25
CA GLY A 180 -12.36 11.29 -22.36
C GLY A 180 -11.63 10.68 -23.54
N ILE A 181 -11.94 9.43 -23.86
CA ILE A 181 -11.68 8.89 -25.18
C ILE A 181 -12.76 9.50 -26.06
N THR A 182 -12.44 10.60 -26.74
CA THR A 182 -13.25 11.04 -27.88
C THR A 182 -13.19 9.89 -28.89
N GLN A 183 -14.29 9.14 -29.01
CA GLN A 183 -14.45 8.11 -30.04
C GLN A 183 -14.38 8.74 -31.44
#